data_AF-D3F9R1-F1
#
_entry.id   AF-D3F9R1-F1
#
_cell.length_a   1.000
_cell.length_b   1.000
_cell.length_c   1.000
_cell.angle_alpha   90.00
_cell.angle_beta   90.00
_cell.angle_gamma   90.00
#
_symmetry.space_group_name_H-M   'P 1'
#
loop_
_entity.id
_entity.type
_entity.pdbx_description
1 polymer ?
#
loop_
_entity_poly.entity_id
_entity_poly.type
_entity_poly.pdbx_seq_one_letter_code
_entity_poly.pdbx_strand_id
1 'polypeptide(L)'
;METITTSARAQITAAVTAWPGVSTSGPGERGEFSYMLGRSEIGHLHGNHVAHFSFQKQLGTELREQGRVTPHPITDSPGLGARRIDGPDDVSEVIELLRLNYDRLVARYGLPDDA
;
A
#
# COMPACT_ATOMS: atom_id res chain seq x y z
N MET A 1 20.34 25.00 -9.19
CA MET A 1 19.77 24.27 -8.05
C MET A 1 18.84 23.24 -8.64
N GLU A 2 19.27 22.00 -8.72
CA GLU A 2 18.45 20.89 -9.21
C GLU A 2 17.51 20.52 -8.07
N THR A 3 16.23 20.83 -8.19
CA THR A 3 15.20 20.34 -7.27
C THR A 3 15.20 18.82 -7.38
N ILE A 4 15.74 18.13 -6.37
CA ILE A 4 15.60 16.68 -6.26
C ILE A 4 14.12 16.41 -5.99
N THR A 5 13.35 16.13 -7.04
CA THR A 5 11.98 15.65 -6.89
C THR A 5 12.03 14.29 -6.20
N THR A 6 11.54 14.22 -4.96
CA THR A 6 11.47 12.97 -4.19
C THR A 6 10.61 11.96 -4.94
N SER A 7 11.09 10.73 -5.08
CA SER A 7 10.36 9.68 -5.80
C SER A 7 9.05 9.31 -5.10
N ALA A 8 8.07 8.80 -5.86
CA ALA A 8 6.80 8.34 -5.29
C ALA A 8 7.01 7.32 -4.16
N ARG A 9 7.89 6.34 -4.36
CA ARG A 9 8.24 5.36 -3.32
C ARG A 9 8.74 6.04 -2.06
N ALA A 10 9.63 7.03 -2.19
CA ALA A 10 10.19 7.71 -1.02
C ALA A 10 9.12 8.51 -0.27
N GLN A 11 8.21 9.19 -0.98
CA GLN A 11 7.09 9.91 -0.37
C GLN A 11 6.12 8.98 0.36
N ILE A 12 5.68 7.90 -0.30
CA ILE A 12 4.78 6.90 0.29
C ILE A 12 5.45 6.25 1.50
N THR A 13 6.73 5.86 1.36
CA THR A 13 7.47 5.23 2.46
C THR A 13 7.55 6.16 3.66
N ALA A 14 7.95 7.42 3.49
CA ALA A 14 8.05 8.38 4.57
C ALA A 14 6.70 8.58 5.31
N ALA A 15 5.59 8.67 4.57
CA ALA A 15 4.26 8.82 5.15
C ALA A 15 3.81 7.57 5.91
N VAL A 16 4.01 6.39 5.33
CA VAL A 16 3.48 5.12 5.83
C VAL A 16 4.29 4.60 7.01
N THR A 17 5.61 4.77 7.01
CA THR A 17 6.48 4.37 8.14
C THR A 17 6.39 5.35 9.32
N ALA A 18 5.72 6.48 9.17
CA ALA A 18 5.38 7.36 10.29
C ALA A 18 4.18 6.86 11.10
N TRP A 19 3.44 5.85 10.60
CA TRP A 19 2.33 5.25 11.33
C TRP A 19 2.85 4.31 12.43
N PRO A 20 2.24 4.31 13.63
CA PRO A 20 2.67 3.44 14.73
C PRO A 20 2.69 1.96 14.33
N GLY A 21 3.80 1.28 14.63
CA GLY A 21 3.98 -0.15 14.40
C GLY A 21 4.26 -0.56 12.95
N VAL A 22 4.43 0.39 12.03
CA VAL A 22 4.71 0.10 10.62
C VAL A 22 6.21 -0.07 10.37
N SER A 23 6.58 -1.18 9.75
CA SER A 23 7.93 -1.45 9.27
C SER A 23 7.93 -1.76 7.77
N THR A 24 9.12 -1.83 7.16
CA THR A 24 9.28 -2.17 5.75
C THR A 24 10.03 -3.49 5.57
N SER A 25 9.67 -4.25 4.55
CA SER A 25 10.37 -5.48 4.13
C SER A 25 10.66 -5.46 2.62
N GLY A 26 11.85 -5.92 2.21
CA GLY A 26 12.20 -6.15 0.81
C GLY A 26 13.58 -5.59 0.40
N PRO A 27 13.93 -5.72 -0.90
CA PRO A 27 13.10 -6.30 -1.97
C PRO A 27 12.84 -7.81 -1.78
N GLY A 28 11.60 -8.24 -2.02
CA GLY A 28 11.23 -9.65 -2.07
C GLY A 28 11.61 -10.31 -3.41
N GLU A 29 11.34 -11.60 -3.56
CA GLU A 29 11.71 -12.40 -4.75
C GLU A 29 11.09 -11.89 -6.06
N ARG A 30 9.96 -11.16 -5.98
CA ARG A 30 9.25 -10.58 -7.14
C ARG A 30 9.48 -9.07 -7.25
N GLY A 31 10.48 -8.54 -6.54
CA GLY A 31 10.80 -7.11 -6.52
C GLY A 31 9.79 -6.26 -5.74
N GLU A 32 8.99 -6.87 -4.88
CA GLU A 32 8.07 -6.17 -3.99
C GLU A 32 8.80 -5.49 -2.83
N PHE A 33 8.30 -4.32 -2.42
CA PHE A 33 8.67 -3.68 -1.17
C PHE A 33 7.44 -3.44 -0.32
N SER A 34 7.34 -4.21 0.76
CA SER A 34 6.13 -4.33 1.58
C SER A 34 6.17 -3.41 2.78
N TYR A 35 5.01 -2.86 3.12
CA TYR A 35 4.72 -2.21 4.39
C TYR A 35 4.01 -3.20 5.31
N MET A 36 4.52 -3.35 6.53
CA MET A 36 4.12 -4.39 7.47
C MET A 36 3.61 -3.78 8.77
N LEU A 37 2.53 -4.32 9.34
CA LEU A 37 2.14 -4.13 10.72
C LEU A 37 2.40 -5.44 11.47
N GLY A 38 3.49 -5.47 12.24
CA GLY A 38 4.01 -6.71 12.83
C GLY A 38 4.24 -7.77 11.74
N ARG A 39 3.45 -8.85 11.76
CA ARG A 39 3.53 -9.94 10.77
C ARG A 39 2.55 -9.82 9.60
N SER A 40 1.72 -8.78 9.57
CA SER A 40 0.67 -8.61 8.55
C SER A 40 1.08 -7.56 7.51
N GLU A 41 0.96 -7.89 6.23
CA GLU A 41 1.21 -6.91 5.16
C GLU A 41 0.02 -5.94 5.01
N ILE A 42 0.33 -4.64 4.96
CA ILE A 42 -0.61 -3.55 4.67
C ILE A 42 -0.79 -3.39 3.15
N GLY A 43 0.31 -3.48 2.42
CA GLY A 43 0.40 -3.45 0.97
C GLY A 43 1.87 -3.34 0.54
N HIS A 44 2.14 -3.36 -0.76
CA HIS A 44 3.52 -3.27 -1.26
C HIS A 44 3.62 -2.47 -2.57
N LEU A 45 4.82 -1.99 -2.84
CA LEU A 45 5.17 -1.28 -4.08
C LEU A 45 6.04 -2.14 -4.99
N HIS A 46 5.85 -1.98 -6.30
CA HIS A 46 6.86 -2.31 -7.30
C HIS A 46 7.45 -1.01 -7.87
N GLY A 47 8.64 -0.65 -7.38
CA GLY A 47 9.33 0.58 -7.78
C GLY A 47 8.53 1.84 -7.43
N ASN A 48 8.46 2.78 -8.38
CA ASN A 48 7.69 4.02 -8.28
C ASN A 48 6.37 3.98 -9.05
N HIS A 49 5.95 2.80 -9.55
CA HIS A 49 4.98 2.71 -10.64
C HIS A 49 3.64 2.09 -10.25
N VAL A 50 3.64 1.17 -9.29
CA VAL A 50 2.41 0.46 -8.91
C VAL A 50 2.45 0.03 -7.45
N ALA A 51 1.30 0.13 -6.81
CA ALA A 51 1.02 -0.43 -5.50
C ALA A 51 0.03 -1.60 -5.63
N HIS A 52 0.21 -2.63 -4.83
CA HIS A 52 -0.69 -3.77 -4.73
C HIS A 52 -1.23 -3.93 -3.30
N PHE A 53 -2.45 -4.44 -3.22
CA PHE A 53 -3.23 -4.49 -1.99
C PHE A 53 -4.01 -5.80 -1.87
N SER A 54 -4.25 -6.20 -0.61
CA SER A 54 -5.19 -7.26 -0.25
C SER A 54 -6.26 -6.72 0.70
N PHE A 55 -7.46 -6.54 0.15
CA PHE A 55 -8.65 -6.08 0.83
C PHE A 55 -9.60 -7.23 1.18
N GLN A 56 -10.56 -6.95 2.06
CA GLN A 56 -11.75 -7.80 2.16
C GLN A 56 -12.54 -7.71 0.85
N LYS A 57 -13.16 -8.82 0.43
CA LYS A 57 -13.79 -8.91 -0.91
C LYS A 57 -14.78 -7.77 -1.19
N GLN A 58 -15.64 -7.45 -0.23
CA GLN A 58 -16.63 -6.38 -0.40
C GLN A 58 -15.96 -5.02 -0.62
N LEU A 59 -15.03 -4.63 0.26
CA LEU A 59 -14.29 -3.38 0.11
C LEU A 59 -13.50 -3.33 -1.21
N GLY A 60 -12.86 -4.44 -1.59
CA GLY A 60 -12.13 -4.53 -2.85
C GLY A 60 -13.04 -4.33 -4.07
N THR A 61 -14.25 -4.90 -4.06
CA THR A 61 -15.27 -4.64 -5.09
C THR A 61 -15.68 -3.17 -5.13
N GLU A 62 -16.00 -2.56 -3.99
CA GLU A 62 -16.41 -1.15 -3.91
C GLU A 62 -15.30 -0.21 -4.42
N LEU A 63 -14.05 -0.45 -4.04
CA LEU A 63 -12.89 0.33 -4.51
C LEU A 63 -12.66 0.16 -6.01
N ARG A 64 -12.95 -1.02 -6.59
CA ARG A 64 -12.90 -1.23 -8.04
C ARG A 64 -14.01 -0.48 -8.76
N GLU A 65 -15.24 -0.53 -8.26
CA GLU A 65 -16.39 0.20 -8.82
C GLU A 65 -16.18 1.72 -8.79
N GLN A 66 -15.50 2.22 -7.77
CA GLN A 66 -15.09 3.63 -7.65
C GLN A 66 -13.90 4.00 -8.54
N GLY A 67 -13.27 3.03 -9.23
CA GLY A 67 -12.08 3.27 -10.04
C GLY A 67 -10.81 3.59 -9.23
N ARG A 68 -10.84 3.34 -7.91
CA ARG A 68 -9.69 3.59 -7.02
C ARG A 68 -8.62 2.55 -7.23
N VAL A 69 -9.00 1.29 -7.49
CA VAL A 69 -8.06 0.20 -7.84
C VAL A 69 -8.51 -0.57 -9.08
N THR A 70 -7.56 -1.12 -9.81
CA THR A 70 -7.79 -2.06 -10.91
C THR A 70 -7.59 -3.51 -10.43
N PRO A 71 -8.01 -4.52 -11.22
CA PRO A 71 -7.67 -5.90 -10.92
C PRO A 71 -6.16 -6.11 -10.78
N HIS A 72 -5.78 -7.01 -9.87
CA HIS A 72 -4.39 -7.39 -9.68
C HIS A 72 -3.88 -8.20 -10.90
N PRO A 73 -2.65 -7.99 -11.39
CA PRO A 73 -2.18 -8.59 -12.65
C PRO A 73 -2.15 -10.13 -12.66
N ILE A 74 -2.08 -10.76 -11.49
CA ILE A 74 -2.02 -12.23 -11.36
C ILE A 74 -3.42 -12.87 -11.29
N THR A 75 -4.46 -12.14 -10.86
CA THR A 75 -5.79 -12.72 -10.64
C THR A 75 -6.87 -11.65 -10.59
N ASP A 76 -8.07 -12.00 -11.06
CA ASP A 76 -9.25 -11.14 -10.94
C ASP A 76 -10.01 -11.31 -9.61
N SER A 77 -9.37 -11.84 -8.57
CA SER A 77 -9.97 -11.94 -7.24
C SER A 77 -10.39 -10.55 -6.73
N PRO A 78 -11.66 -10.32 -6.33
CA PRO A 78 -12.15 -9.00 -5.95
C PRO A 78 -11.41 -8.40 -4.75
N GLY A 79 -10.79 -9.23 -3.91
CA GLY A 79 -9.98 -8.78 -2.78
C GLY A 79 -8.57 -8.31 -3.14
N LEU A 80 -8.06 -8.59 -4.34
CA LEU A 80 -6.74 -8.11 -4.75
C LEU A 80 -6.87 -6.91 -5.69
N GLY A 81 -6.17 -5.84 -5.38
CA GLY A 81 -6.21 -4.59 -6.15
C GLY A 81 -4.82 -4.11 -6.52
N ALA A 82 -4.75 -3.34 -7.61
CA ALA A 82 -3.57 -2.61 -8.05
C ALA A 82 -3.90 -1.13 -8.25
N ARG A 83 -2.95 -0.23 -7.98
CA ARG A 83 -3.04 1.21 -8.30
C ARG A 83 -1.77 1.64 -9.00
N ARG A 84 -1.89 2.18 -10.21
CA ARG A 84 -0.76 2.84 -10.91
C ARG A 84 -0.43 4.16 -10.25
N ILE A 85 0.84 4.54 -10.33
CA ILE A 85 1.36 5.79 -9.80
C ILE A 85 1.95 6.57 -10.97
N ASP A 86 1.13 7.43 -11.56
CA ASP A 86 1.48 8.24 -12.73
C ASP A 86 1.70 9.72 -12.34
N GLY A 87 1.26 10.14 -11.15
CA GLY A 87 1.52 11.48 -10.62
C GLY A 87 1.33 11.65 -9.09
N PRO A 88 1.45 12.89 -8.58
CA PRO A 88 1.32 13.20 -7.15
C PRO A 88 -0.03 12.83 -6.53
N ASP A 89 -1.12 12.92 -7.30
CA ASP A 89 -2.45 12.54 -6.82
C ASP A 89 -2.51 11.03 -6.54
N ASP A 90 -1.83 10.21 -7.35
CA ASP A 90 -1.76 8.77 -7.11
C ASP A 90 -0.90 8.41 -5.89
N VAL A 91 0.10 9.23 -5.56
CA VAL A 91 0.89 9.08 -4.31
C VAL A 91 -0.04 9.21 -3.11
N SER A 92 -0.87 10.26 -3.11
CA SER A 92 -1.86 10.50 -2.05
C SER A 92 -2.89 9.38 -1.98
N GLU A 93 -3.42 8.97 -3.13
CA GLU A 93 -4.38 7.86 -3.25
C GLU A 93 -3.82 6.53 -2.73
N VAL A 94 -2.56 6.20 -3.04
CA VAL A 94 -1.90 5.00 -2.51
C VAL A 94 -1.76 5.06 -0.99
N ILE A 95 -1.41 6.22 -0.42
CA ILE A 95 -1.31 6.40 1.03
C ILE A 95 -2.68 6.16 1.68
N GLU A 96 -3.77 6.67 1.10
CA GLU A 96 -5.13 6.42 1.59
C GLU A 96 -5.52 4.93 1.52
N LEU A 97 -5.24 4.26 0.41
CA LEU A 97 -5.53 2.84 0.24
C LEU A 97 -4.74 1.97 1.23
N LEU A 98 -3.48 2.33 1.49
CA LEU A 98 -2.68 1.70 2.55
C LEU A 98 -3.28 1.96 3.93
N ARG A 99 -3.81 3.17 4.17
CA ARG A 99 -4.42 3.55 5.44
C ARG A 99 -5.65 2.68 5.76
N LEU A 100 -6.48 2.38 4.76
CA LEU A 100 -7.64 1.48 4.93
C LEU A 100 -7.22 0.10 5.47
N ASN A 101 -6.13 -0.46 4.94
CA ASN A 101 -5.61 -1.74 5.42
C ASN A 101 -4.95 -1.60 6.80
N TYR A 102 -4.20 -0.53 7.05
CA TYR A 102 -3.60 -0.25 8.35
C TYR A 102 -4.66 -0.20 9.45
N ASP A 103 -5.69 0.63 9.30
CA ASP A 103 -6.74 0.80 10.31
C ASP A 103 -7.49 -0.50 10.57
N ARG A 104 -7.78 -1.28 9.51
CA ARG A 104 -8.37 -2.62 9.64
C ARG A 104 -7.46 -3.58 10.43
N LEU A 105 -6.16 -3.57 10.15
CA LEU A 105 -5.21 -4.46 10.80
C LEU A 105 -5.00 -4.07 12.27
N VAL A 106 -4.90 -2.78 12.59
CA VAL A 106 -4.84 -2.27 13.97
C VAL A 106 -6.11 -2.63 14.73
N ALA A 107 -7.30 -2.43 14.14
CA ALA A 107 -8.55 -2.81 14.78
C ALA A 107 -8.65 -4.32 15.05
N ARG A 108 -8.03 -5.14 14.20
CA ARG A 108 -8.07 -6.61 14.31
C ARG A 108 -7.01 -7.18 15.26
N TYR A 109 -5.81 -6.62 15.27
CA TYR A 109 -4.63 -7.21 15.91
C TYR A 109 -4.01 -6.34 16.99
N GLY A 110 -4.42 -5.07 17.10
CA GLY A 110 -3.72 -4.06 17.90
C GLY A 110 -2.44 -3.57 17.22
N LEU A 111 -1.75 -2.66 17.91
CA LEU A 111 -0.36 -2.34 17.59
C LEU A 111 0.53 -3.50 18.07
N PRO A 112 1.61 -3.83 17.35
CA PRO A 112 2.59 -4.79 17.85
C PRO A 112 3.18 -4.29 19.17
N ASP A 113 3.43 -5.22 20.10
CA ASP A 113 3.88 -4.93 21.47
C ASP A 113 5.26 -4.23 21.55
N ASP A 114 5.97 -4.11 20.41
CA ASP A 114 7.32 -3.56 20.27
C ASP A 114 7.41 -2.35 19.30
N ALA A 115 6.34 -1.55 19.15
CA ALA A 115 6.35 -0.33 18.33
C ALA A 115 6.99 0.89 19.02
#